data_AF-A0A960GBV8-F1
#
_entry.id   AF-A0A960GBV8-F1
#
_cell.length_a   1.000
_cell.length_b   1.000
_cell.length_c   1.000
_cell.angle_alpha   90.00
_cell.angle_beta   90.00
_cell.angle_gamma   90.00
#
_symmetry.space_group_name_H-M   'P 1'
#
loop_
_entity.id
_entity.type
_entity.pdbx_description
1 polymer ?
#
loop_
_entity_poly.entity_id
_entity_poly.type
_entity_poly.pdbx_seq_one_letter_code
_entity_poly.pdbx_strand_id
1 'polypeptide(L)'
;MLTECLGYYQAGAQPPRATEKAAVKAILAELSTRAPGHSVEVRVPPHAAVQVVAGVRHRRGTPPALVQLKAATLVRLAAGTQTWADATAAGELRASGERSDLSHLFPLVTVS
;
A
#
# COMPACT_ATOMS: atom_id res chain seq x y z
N MET A 1 7.57 5.61 -13.46
CA MET A 1 7.69 4.51 -12.46
C MET A 1 6.35 3.85 -12.14
N LEU A 2 5.36 4.54 -11.56
CA LEU A 2 4.04 3.93 -11.28
C LEU A 2 3.37 3.41 -12.55
N THR A 3 3.19 4.27 -13.57
CA THR A 3 2.56 3.91 -14.85
C THR A 3 3.28 2.77 -15.55
N GLU A 4 4.61 2.79 -15.57
CA GLU A 4 5.44 1.74 -16.15
C GLU A 4 5.23 0.39 -15.42
N CYS A 5 5.31 0.40 -14.09
CA CYS A 5 5.10 -0.80 -13.27
C CYS A 5 3.68 -1.36 -13.45
N LEU A 6 2.68 -0.47 -13.52
CA LEU A 6 1.29 -0.84 -13.78
C LEU A 6 1.13 -1.49 -15.16
N GLY A 7 1.78 -0.96 -16.20
CA GLY A 7 1.73 -1.51 -17.55
C GLY A 7 2.21 -2.95 -17.64
N TYR A 8 3.28 -3.30 -16.91
CA TYR A 8 3.73 -4.70 -16.79
C TYR A 8 2.63 -5.60 -16.19
N TYR A 9 2.04 -5.21 -15.05
CA TYR A 9 1.01 -6.01 -14.40
C TYR A 9 -0.27 -6.14 -15.24
N GLN A 10 -0.66 -5.09 -15.96
CA GLN A 10 -1.82 -5.14 -16.87
C GLN A 10 -1.59 -6.10 -18.05
N ALA A 11 -0.35 -6.18 -18.53
CA ALA A 11 0.05 -7.15 -19.55
C ALA A 11 0.25 -8.59 -19.00
N GLY A 12 -0.01 -8.83 -17.71
CA GLY A 12 0.25 -10.12 -17.06
C GLY A 12 1.74 -10.44 -16.90
N ALA A 13 2.62 -9.43 -17.03
CA ALA A 13 4.06 -9.56 -16.95
C ALA A 13 4.61 -9.10 -15.59
N GLN A 14 5.78 -9.61 -15.21
CA GLN A 14 6.49 -9.18 -14.01
C GLN A 14 7.40 -7.97 -14.34
N PRO A 15 7.28 -6.83 -13.64
CA PRO A 15 8.19 -5.71 -13.83
C PRO A 15 9.63 -6.08 -13.44
N PRO A 16 10.64 -5.41 -14.02
CA PRO A 16 12.01 -5.50 -13.51
C PRO A 16 12.04 -5.17 -12.01
N ARG A 17 12.81 -5.94 -11.23
CA ARG A 17 12.86 -5.81 -9.76
C ARG A 17 13.17 -4.39 -9.29
N ALA A 18 14.04 -3.67 -10.00
CA ALA A 18 14.37 -2.28 -9.70
C ALA A 18 13.16 -1.35 -9.90
N THR A 19 12.44 -1.51 -11.01
CA THR A 19 11.21 -0.76 -11.33
C THR A 19 10.11 -1.02 -10.28
N GLU A 20 9.87 -2.29 -9.93
CA GLU A 20 8.90 -2.68 -8.93
C GLU A 20 9.23 -2.09 -7.55
N LYS A 21 10.49 -2.24 -7.11
CA LYS A 21 10.97 -1.68 -5.84
C LYS A 21 10.84 -0.17 -5.79
N ALA A 22 11.17 0.53 -6.88
CA ALA A 22 11.10 1.98 -6.95
C ALA A 22 9.64 2.48 -6.92
N ALA A 23 8.73 1.82 -7.64
CA ALA A 23 7.30 2.11 -7.60
C ALA A 23 6.73 1.91 -6.18
N VAL A 24 7.03 0.78 -5.53
CA VAL A 24 6.61 0.51 -4.15
C VAL A 24 7.10 1.60 -3.20
N LYS A 25 8.38 1.96 -3.25
CA LYS A 25 8.94 3.00 -2.37
C LYS A 25 8.30 4.37 -2.59
N ALA A 26 8.06 4.75 -3.85
CA ALA A 26 7.39 6.00 -4.18
C ALA A 26 5.95 6.04 -3.63
N ILE A 27 5.20 4.95 -3.79
CA ILE A 27 3.83 4.84 -3.26
C ILE A 27 3.82 4.93 -1.73
N LEU A 28 4.70 4.19 -1.05
CA LEU A 28 4.77 4.20 0.41
C LEU A 28 5.21 5.56 0.96
N ALA A 29 6.11 6.26 0.27
CA ALA A 29 6.48 7.63 0.62
C ALA A 29 5.28 8.58 0.49
N GLU A 30 4.51 8.47 -0.58
CA GLU A 30 3.29 9.27 -0.77
C GLU A 30 2.24 9.00 0.32
N LEU A 31 2.02 7.75 0.70
CA LEU A 31 1.13 7.40 1.82
C LEU A 31 1.58 8.07 3.12
N SER A 32 2.88 8.07 3.41
CA SER A 32 3.43 8.74 4.59
C SER A 32 3.31 10.26 4.54
N THR A 33 3.35 10.86 3.36
CA THR A 33 3.14 12.30 3.17
C THR A 33 1.67 12.67 3.41
N ARG A 34 0.72 11.87 2.88
CA ARG A 34 -0.72 12.13 3.03
C ARG A 34 -1.25 11.86 4.43
N ALA A 35 -0.75 10.80 5.05
CA ALA A 35 -1.18 10.34 6.36
C ALA A 35 0.04 10.11 7.26
N PRO A 36 0.73 11.17 7.71
CA PRO A 36 1.90 11.00 8.58
C PRO A 36 1.48 10.40 9.93
N GLY A 37 2.30 9.50 10.47
CA GLY A 37 2.09 8.94 11.79
C GLY A 37 2.69 7.55 11.99
N HIS A 38 2.36 6.94 13.13
CA HIS A 38 2.98 5.69 13.60
C HIS A 38 1.96 4.66 14.10
N SER A 39 0.69 4.81 13.72
CA SER A 39 -0.37 3.96 14.24
C SER A 39 -0.73 2.77 13.34
N VAL A 40 -0.39 2.87 12.05
CA VAL A 40 -0.56 1.80 11.07
C VAL A 40 0.78 1.53 10.40
N GLU A 41 1.17 0.26 10.29
CA GLU A 41 2.33 -0.17 9.54
C GLU A 41 1.89 -0.82 8.23
N VAL A 42 2.39 -0.34 7.09
CA VAL A 42 2.14 -0.90 5.78
C VAL A 42 3.38 -1.65 5.31
N ARG A 43 3.26 -2.94 5.01
CA ARG A 43 4.35 -3.82 4.57
C ARG A 43 4.12 -4.32 3.16
N VAL A 44 5.17 -4.24 2.34
CA VAL A 44 5.19 -4.73 0.97
C VAL A 44 6.46 -5.57 0.76
N PRO A 45 6.52 -6.80 1.30
CA PRO A 45 7.70 -7.65 1.16
C PRO A 45 7.93 -8.06 -0.31
N PRO A 46 9.20 -8.15 -0.76
CA PRO A 46 10.44 -7.93 -0.01
C PRO A 46 10.94 -6.47 -0.06
N HIS A 47 10.14 -5.52 -0.53
CA HIS A 47 10.62 -4.22 -1.01
C HIS A 47 10.77 -3.17 0.07
N ALA A 48 9.73 -2.95 0.89
CA ALA A 48 9.72 -1.88 1.89
C ALA A 48 8.57 -2.02 2.90
N ALA A 49 8.65 -1.22 3.95
CA ALA A 49 7.56 -0.94 4.87
C ALA A 49 7.57 0.55 5.25
N VAL A 50 6.42 1.08 5.67
CA VAL A 50 6.27 2.46 6.15
C VAL A 50 5.25 2.51 7.29
N GLN A 51 5.39 3.50 8.18
CA GLN A 51 4.36 3.77 9.18
C GLN A 51 3.59 5.03 8.81
N VAL A 52 2.28 4.97 8.96
CA VAL A 52 1.32 6.00 8.55
C VAL A 52 0.20 6.13 9.59
N VAL A 53 -0.66 7.13 9.35
CA VAL A 53 -1.83 7.50 10.13
C VAL A 53 -1.48 7.97 11.54
N ALA A 54 -1.88 9.20 11.84
CA ALA A 54 -1.70 9.80 13.16
C ALA A 54 -2.46 9.01 14.23
N GLY A 55 -1.98 9.10 15.46
CA GLY A 55 -2.74 8.71 16.64
C GLY A 55 -1.87 8.18 17.76
N VAL A 56 -2.50 7.96 18.90
CA VAL A 56 -1.80 7.64 20.14
C VAL A 56 -1.10 6.30 19.99
N ARG A 57 0.20 6.30 20.23
CA ARG A 57 0.97 5.07 20.45
C ARG A 57 0.50 4.48 21.77
N HIS A 58 -0.23 3.37 21.74
CA HIS A 58 -0.56 2.65 22.96
C HIS A 58 0.75 2.18 23.58
N ARG A 59 1.10 2.76 24.75
CA ARG A 59 2.39 2.57 25.42
C ARG A 59 2.61 1.14 25.94
N ARG A 60 1.58 0.27 25.87
CA ARG A 60 1.61 -1.15 26.26
C ARG A 60 0.78 -2.00 25.30
N GLY A 61 1.42 -2.97 24.66
CA GLY A 61 0.81 -4.25 24.31
C GLY A 61 0.27 -4.45 22.89
N THR A 62 -0.48 -3.50 22.34
CA THR A 62 -1.11 -3.74 21.02
C THR A 62 -0.15 -3.35 19.90
N PRO A 63 0.22 -4.27 18.98
CA PRO A 63 0.98 -3.91 17.78
C PRO A 63 0.28 -2.77 17.03
N PRO A 64 1.03 -1.90 16.32
CA PRO A 64 0.39 -0.99 15.38
C PRO A 64 -0.51 -1.80 14.45
N ALA A 65 -1.63 -1.20 14.03
CA ALA A 65 -2.47 -1.83 13.02
C ALA A 65 -1.59 -2.18 11.81
N LEU A 66 -1.75 -3.35 11.22
CA LEU A 66 -0.87 -3.85 10.17
C LEU A 66 -1.66 -4.00 8.89
N VAL A 67 -1.10 -3.49 7.81
CA VAL A 67 -1.52 -3.78 6.44
C VAL A 67 -0.36 -4.46 5.74
N GLN A 68 -0.56 -5.66 5.23
CA GLN A 68 0.42 -6.35 4.40
C GLN A 68 -0.20 -6.74 3.06
N LEU A 69 0.46 -6.40 1.96
CA LEU A 69 0.00 -6.65 0.60
C LEU A 69 1.17 -6.87 -0.37
N LYS A 70 0.87 -7.44 -1.54
CA LYS A 70 1.85 -7.61 -2.62
C LYS A 70 2.10 -6.29 -3.36
N ALA A 71 3.26 -6.18 -4.02
CA ALA A 71 3.61 -5.02 -4.84
C ALA A 71 2.56 -4.74 -5.93
N ALA A 72 2.08 -5.78 -6.62
CA ALA A 72 1.05 -5.65 -7.65
C ALA A 72 -0.26 -5.04 -7.11
N THR A 73 -0.76 -5.54 -5.97
CA THR A 73 -1.97 -5.01 -5.33
C THR A 73 -1.79 -3.55 -4.92
N LEU A 74 -0.64 -3.19 -4.33
CA LEU A 74 -0.35 -1.80 -3.97
C LEU A 74 -0.35 -0.86 -5.19
N VAL A 75 0.27 -1.29 -6.29
CA VAL A 75 0.34 -0.50 -7.53
C VAL A 75 -1.05 -0.31 -8.14
N ARG A 76 -1.90 -1.34 -8.16
CA ARG A 76 -3.27 -1.24 -8.67
C ARG A 76 -4.16 -0.35 -7.79
N LEU A 77 -4.07 -0.47 -6.46
CA LEU A 77 -4.76 0.41 -5.52
C LEU A 77 -4.31 1.87 -5.72
N ALA A 78 -3.00 2.11 -5.80
CA ALA A 78 -2.44 3.45 -5.98
C ALA A 78 -2.89 4.11 -7.29
N ALA A 79 -3.04 3.33 -8.36
CA ALA A 79 -3.50 3.79 -9.67
C ALA A 79 -5.04 3.77 -9.85
N GLY A 80 -5.79 3.28 -8.87
CA GLY A 80 -7.26 3.18 -8.95
C GLY A 80 -7.79 2.09 -9.89
N THR A 81 -6.94 1.17 -10.35
CA THR A 81 -7.36 0.05 -11.22
C THR A 81 -7.91 -1.16 -10.44
N GLN A 82 -7.84 -1.10 -9.11
CA GLN A 82 -8.47 -2.04 -8.19
C GLN A 82 -8.90 -1.27 -6.95
N THR A 83 -10.06 -1.58 -6.38
CA THR A 83 -10.51 -0.95 -5.13
C THR A 83 -9.98 -1.70 -3.91
N TRP A 84 -9.95 -1.02 -2.76
CA TRP A 84 -9.60 -1.64 -1.48
C TRP A 84 -10.53 -2.80 -1.12
N ALA A 85 -11.83 -2.63 -1.37
CA ALA A 85 -12.85 -3.65 -1.13
C ALA A 85 -12.58 -4.90 -1.97
N ASP A 86 -12.32 -4.74 -3.26
CA ASP A 86 -12.02 -5.87 -4.17
C ASP A 86 -10.74 -6.61 -3.75
N ALA A 87 -9.69 -5.86 -3.40
CA ALA A 87 -8.44 -6.45 -2.94
C ALA A 87 -8.58 -7.21 -1.62
N THR A 88 -9.45 -6.73 -0.72
CA THR A 88 -9.79 -7.42 0.54
C THR A 88 -10.59 -8.69 0.25
N ALA A 89 -11.63 -8.61 -0.58
CA ALA A 89 -12.47 -9.74 -0.95
C ALA A 89 -11.69 -10.84 -1.67
N ALA A 90 -10.72 -10.46 -2.51
CA ALA A 90 -9.81 -11.39 -3.20
C ALA A 90 -8.70 -11.97 -2.29
N GLY A 91 -8.61 -11.54 -1.02
CA GLY A 91 -7.57 -11.99 -0.08
C GLY A 91 -6.16 -11.53 -0.45
N GLU A 92 -6.03 -10.47 -1.26
CA GLU A 92 -4.75 -9.95 -1.76
C GLU A 92 -4.05 -9.00 -0.77
N LEU A 93 -4.80 -8.48 0.20
CA LEU A 93 -4.28 -7.72 1.33
C LEU A 93 -4.75 -8.33 2.65
N ARG A 94 -3.90 -8.21 3.67
CA ARG A 94 -4.22 -8.53 5.05
C ARG A 94 -4.19 -7.24 5.85
N ALA A 95 -5.32 -6.86 6.40
CA ALA A 95 -5.49 -5.68 7.26
C ALA A 95 -5.91 -6.16 8.65
N SER A 96 -5.16 -5.79 9.69
CA SER A 96 -5.46 -6.15 11.07
C SER A 96 -5.29 -4.97 12.03
N GLY A 97 -6.21 -4.87 12.99
CA GLY A 97 -6.27 -3.76 13.94
C GLY A 97 -7.29 -2.68 13.53
N GLU A 98 -7.83 -1.97 14.50
CA GLU A 98 -8.96 -1.03 14.33
C GLU A 98 -8.72 0.05 13.26
N ARG A 99 -7.45 0.44 13.05
CA ARG A 99 -7.06 1.51 12.12
C ARG A 99 -6.51 1.01 10.77
N SER A 100 -6.62 -0.29 10.48
CA SER A 100 -6.01 -0.87 9.27
C SER A 100 -6.76 -0.61 7.97
N ASP A 101 -7.96 -0.03 8.03
CA ASP A 101 -8.67 0.39 6.82
C ASP A 101 -8.07 1.69 6.28
N LEU A 102 -7.32 1.56 5.19
CA LEU A 102 -6.70 2.67 4.48
C LEU A 102 -7.43 3.01 3.17
N SER A 103 -8.63 2.48 2.94
CA SER A 103 -9.40 2.67 1.70
C SER A 103 -9.53 4.14 1.30
N HIS A 104 -9.77 5.03 2.27
CA HIS A 104 -9.89 6.48 2.08
C HIS A 104 -8.62 7.17 1.57
N LEU A 105 -7.46 6.51 1.62
CA LEU A 105 -6.18 7.04 1.09
C LEU A 105 -5.95 6.65 -0.37
N PHE A 106 -6.77 5.78 -0.95
CA PHE A 106 -6.65 5.32 -2.33
C PHE A 106 -7.83 5.81 -3.20
N PRO A 107 -7.62 6.06 -4.50
CA PRO A 107 -6.34 5.99 -5.22
C PRO A 107 -5.40 7.15 -4.87
N LEU A 108 -4.10 6.92 -5.07
CA LEU A 108 -3.10 7.96 -4.85
C LEU A 108 -2.93 8.85 -6.09
N VAL A 109 -3.14 8.29 -7.27
CA VAL A 109 -3.10 9.01 -8.53
C VAL A 109 -4.35 8.65 -9.31
N THR A 110 -5.13 9.64 -9.71
CA THR A 110 -6.18 9.43 -10.71
C THR A 110 -5.50 9.48 -12.07
N VAL A 111 -5.39 8.33 -12.73
CA VAL A 111 -4.94 8.28 -14.13
C VAL A 111 -6.20 8.53 -14.97
N SER A 112 -6.35 9.77 -15.44
CA SER A 112 -7.40 10.16 -16.39
C SER A 112 -7.12 9.64 -17.79
#